data_AF-A0A8T0RUQ1-F1
#
_entry.id   AF-A0A8T0RUQ1-F1
#
_cell.length_a   1.000
_cell.length_b   1.000
_cell.length_c   1.000
_cell.angle_alpha   90.00
_cell.angle_beta   90.00
_cell.angle_gamma   90.00
#
_symmetry.space_group_name_H-M   'P 1'
#
loop_
_entity.id
_entity.type
_entity.pdbx_description
1 polymer ?
#
loop_
_entity_poly.entity_id
_entity_poly.type
_entity_poly.pdbx_seq_one_letter_code
_entity_poly.pdbx_strand_id
1 'polypeptide(L)'
;MASTVASLTTPATFAAADVVPRRKTCAEETASGECAAAWDEVEELSAAASHARDKLKENSDPLENYCKENPEADECRTYDN
;
A
#
# COMPACT_ATOMS: atom_id res chain seq x y z
N MET A 1 7.80 -6.37 -28.62
CA MET A 1 8.29 -5.34 -27.68
C MET A 1 7.18 -5.07 -26.68
N ALA A 2 7.16 -5.80 -25.58
CA ALA A 2 6.15 -5.68 -24.54
C ALA A 2 6.89 -5.69 -23.20
N SER A 3 7.33 -4.52 -22.73
CA SER A 3 7.91 -4.39 -21.39
C SER A 3 8.18 -2.93 -21.11
N THR A 4 7.23 -2.28 -20.42
CA THR A 4 7.46 -1.12 -19.53
C THR A 4 6.15 -0.63 -18.92
N VAL A 5 5.02 -0.76 -19.61
CA VAL A 5 3.72 -0.25 -19.11
C VAL A 5 3.09 -1.16 -18.03
N ALA A 6 3.40 -2.46 -18.04
CA ALA A 6 2.81 -3.42 -17.10
C ALA A 6 3.29 -3.30 -15.64
N SER A 7 4.43 -2.65 -15.38
CA SER A 7 5.00 -2.52 -14.03
C SER A 7 4.35 -1.43 -13.16
N LEU A 8 3.49 -0.58 -13.75
CA LEU A 8 2.81 0.54 -13.06
C LEU A 8 1.39 0.18 -12.58
N THR A 9 1.00 -1.09 -12.65
CA THR A 9 -0.38 -1.51 -12.40
C THR A 9 -0.76 -1.62 -10.92
N THR A 10 0.18 -1.43 -9.99
CA THR A 10 -0.10 -1.48 -8.55
C THR A 10 -0.12 -0.06 -7.95
N PRO A 11 -1.12 0.30 -7.14
CA PRO A 11 -1.22 1.64 -6.53
C PRO A 11 0.05 2.08 -5.79
N ALA A 12 0.79 1.13 -5.19
CA ALA A 12 2.03 1.39 -4.47
C ALA A 12 3.21 1.81 -5.37
N THR A 13 3.36 1.23 -6.56
CA THR A 13 4.42 1.65 -7.50
C THR A 13 4.07 2.96 -8.20
N PHE A 14 2.78 3.25 -8.40
CA PHE A 14 2.32 4.52 -8.93
C PHE A 14 2.54 5.67 -7.93
N ALA A 15 2.17 5.49 -6.65
CA ALA A 15 2.40 6.48 -5.60
C ALA A 15 3.90 6.84 -5.44
N ALA A 16 4.78 5.83 -5.44
CA ALA A 16 6.22 6.08 -5.34
C ALA A 16 6.81 6.81 -6.56
N ALA A 17 6.25 6.60 -7.75
CA ALA A 17 6.67 7.27 -8.97
C ALA A 17 6.19 8.73 -9.04
N ASP A 18 5.04 9.05 -8.44
CA ASP A 18 4.47 10.41 -8.42
C ASP A 18 5.14 11.36 -7.41
N VAL A 19 5.64 10.84 -6.29
CA VAL A 19 6.31 11.67 -5.25
C VAL A 19 7.52 12.45 -5.79
N VAL A 20 8.31 11.88 -6.71
CA VAL A 20 9.51 12.54 -7.25
C VAL A 20 9.20 13.75 -8.15
N PRO A 21 8.36 13.64 -9.20
CA PRO A 21 7.98 14.80 -10.01
C PRO A 21 7.22 15.84 -9.19
N ARG A 22 6.34 15.42 -8.27
CA ARG A 22 5.57 16.32 -7.42
C ARG A 22 6.45 17.14 -6.46
N ARG A 23 7.47 16.51 -5.86
CA ARG A 23 8.49 17.20 -5.06
C ARG A 23 9.27 18.26 -5.85
N LYS A 24 9.45 18.07 -7.17
CA LYS A 24 10.09 19.08 -8.02
C LYS A 24 9.17 20.26 -8.29
N THR A 25 7.88 20.02 -8.57
CA THR A 25 6.87 21.08 -8.73
C THR A 25 6.78 21.96 -7.47
N CYS A 26 6.82 21.34 -6.29
CA CYS A 26 6.83 22.06 -5.01
C CYS A 26 8.19 22.69 -4.64
N ALA A 27 9.30 22.26 -5.24
CA ALA A 27 10.62 22.84 -4.96
C ALA A 27 10.81 24.20 -5.65
N GLU A 28 10.13 24.42 -6.76
CA GLU A 28 10.16 25.68 -7.51
C GLU A 28 9.19 26.71 -6.92
N GLU A 29 8.01 26.29 -6.45
CA GLU A 29 7.01 27.17 -5.83
C GLU A 29 6.34 26.51 -4.60
N THR A 30 6.96 26.68 -3.42
CA THR A 30 6.62 25.95 -2.18
C THR A 30 5.28 26.33 -1.54
N ALA A 31 4.68 27.46 -1.92
CA ALA A 31 3.44 27.98 -1.35
C ALA A 31 2.31 28.16 -2.39
N SER A 32 2.47 27.61 -3.59
CA SER A 32 1.43 27.68 -4.61
C SER A 32 0.28 26.71 -4.29
N GLY A 33 -0.95 27.08 -4.66
CA GLY A 33 -2.10 26.17 -4.54
C GLY A 33 -1.94 24.89 -5.36
N GLU A 34 -1.12 24.93 -6.41
CA GLU A 34 -0.77 23.78 -7.25
C GLU A 34 0.21 22.82 -6.57
N CYS A 35 0.98 23.28 -5.58
CA CYS A 35 1.77 22.46 -4.67
C CYS A 35 0.93 21.92 -3.50
N ALA A 36 -0.15 22.58 -3.08
CA ALA A 36 -1.06 22.01 -2.09
C ALA A 36 -1.89 20.85 -2.69
N ALA A 37 -2.59 21.11 -3.80
CA ALA A 37 -3.39 20.10 -4.52
C ALA A 37 -2.56 18.88 -4.94
N ALA A 38 -1.28 19.10 -5.18
CA ALA A 38 -0.28 18.08 -5.38
C ALA A 38 -0.17 17.04 -4.26
N TRP A 39 0.00 17.57 -3.04
CA TRP A 39 0.28 16.78 -1.86
C TRP A 39 -1.00 16.10 -1.40
N ASP A 40 -2.16 16.72 -1.64
CA ASP A 40 -3.46 16.10 -1.48
C ASP A 40 -3.53 14.82 -2.34
N GLU A 41 -3.27 14.87 -3.65
CA GLU A 41 -3.30 13.65 -4.49
C GLU A 41 -2.32 12.55 -4.02
N VAL A 42 -1.13 12.93 -3.53
CA VAL A 42 -0.16 11.99 -2.95
C VAL A 42 -0.69 11.33 -1.68
N GLU A 43 -1.38 12.09 -0.82
CA GLU A 43 -2.00 11.58 0.40
C GLU A 43 -2.98 10.45 0.06
N GLU A 44 -3.95 10.73 -0.82
CA GLU A 44 -4.95 9.75 -1.26
C GLU A 44 -4.31 8.50 -1.87
N LEU A 45 -3.32 8.66 -2.74
CA LEU A 45 -2.64 7.53 -3.39
C LEU A 45 -1.84 6.69 -2.38
N SER A 46 -1.19 7.34 -1.42
CA SER A 46 -0.43 6.66 -0.36
C SER A 46 -1.35 5.88 0.58
N ALA A 47 -2.51 6.43 0.92
CA ALA A 47 -3.53 5.78 1.74
C ALA A 47 -4.09 4.54 1.00
N ALA A 48 -4.42 4.68 -0.29
CA ALA A 48 -4.88 3.56 -1.10
C ALA A 48 -3.81 2.46 -1.23
N ALA A 49 -2.55 2.83 -1.39
CA ALA A 49 -1.43 1.88 -1.42
C ALA A 49 -1.23 1.17 -0.08
N SER A 50 -1.30 1.87 1.05
CA SER A 50 -1.21 1.25 2.38
C SER A 50 -2.35 0.27 2.61
N HIS A 51 -3.58 0.69 2.32
CA HIS A 51 -4.75 -0.17 2.48
C HIS A 51 -4.68 -1.42 1.58
N ALA A 52 -4.18 -1.29 0.35
CA ALA A 52 -3.92 -2.44 -0.51
C ALA A 52 -2.84 -3.36 0.08
N ARG A 53 -1.80 -2.81 0.71
CA ARG A 53 -0.75 -3.58 1.37
C ARG A 53 -1.26 -4.31 2.61
N ASP A 54 -2.13 -3.71 3.39
CA ASP A 54 -2.67 -4.31 4.61
C ASP A 54 -3.59 -5.50 4.29
N LYS A 55 -4.42 -5.40 3.24
CA LYS A 55 -5.20 -6.54 2.74
C LYS A 55 -4.35 -7.75 2.32
N LEU A 56 -3.13 -7.50 1.84
CA LEU A 56 -2.21 -8.59 1.51
C LEU A 56 -1.60 -9.26 2.76
N LYS A 57 -1.55 -8.55 3.89
CA LYS A 57 -1.04 -9.09 5.16
C LYS A 57 -2.04 -9.98 5.88
N GLU A 58 -3.34 -9.76 5.67
CA GLU A 58 -4.43 -10.56 6.30
C GLU A 58 -4.35 -12.07 6.02
N ASN A 59 -3.61 -12.50 4.99
CA ASN A 59 -3.39 -13.92 4.68
C ASN A 59 -1.91 -14.29 4.63
N SER A 60 -1.04 -13.46 5.21
CA SER A 60 0.41 -13.62 5.11
C SER A 60 1.00 -14.57 6.13
N ASP A 61 0.30 -14.83 7.24
CA ASP A 61 0.74 -15.77 8.26
C ASP A 61 0.24 -17.19 7.91
N PRO A 62 1.15 -18.12 7.56
CA PRO A 62 0.78 -19.50 7.25
C PRO A 62 0.13 -20.22 8.45
N LEU A 63 0.47 -19.84 9.68
CA LEU A 63 -0.08 -20.45 10.88
C LEU A 63 -1.55 -20.07 11.06
N GLU A 64 -1.91 -18.82 10.79
CA GLU A 64 -3.29 -18.35 10.88
C GLU A 64 -4.21 -19.11 9.91
N ASN A 65 -3.74 -19.36 8.69
CA ASN A 65 -4.48 -20.16 7.71
C ASN A 65 -4.60 -21.62 8.15
N TYR A 66 -3.53 -22.20 8.68
CA TYR A 66 -3.56 -23.57 9.21
C TYR A 66 -4.55 -23.71 10.37
N CYS A 67 -4.59 -22.73 11.28
CA CYS A 67 -5.50 -22.72 12.42
C CYS A 67 -6.98 -22.48 12.05
N LYS A 68 -7.26 -21.81 10.92
CA LYS A 68 -8.63 -21.70 10.38
C LYS A 68 -9.17 -23.05 9.93
N GLU A 69 -8.31 -23.91 9.38
CA GLU A 69 -8.70 -25.23 8.87
C GLU A 69 -8.58 -26.34 9.92
N ASN A 70 -7.73 -26.16 10.93
CA ASN A 70 -7.45 -27.13 12.00
C ASN A 70 -7.50 -26.46 13.38
N PRO A 71 -8.68 -26.00 13.84
CA PRO A 71 -8.82 -25.29 15.12
C PRO A 71 -8.47 -26.15 16.35
N GLU A 72 -8.48 -27.46 16.21
CA GLU A 72 -8.13 -28.43 17.25
C GLU A 72 -6.63 -28.74 17.35
N ALA A 73 -5.82 -28.29 16.39
CA ALA A 73 -4.38 -28.50 16.43
C ALA A 73 -3.77 -27.85 17.68
N ASP A 74 -2.75 -28.48 18.24
CA ASP A 74 -2.12 -28.03 19.50
C ASP A 74 -1.54 -26.61 19.36
N GLU A 75 -1.08 -26.25 18.16
CA GLU A 75 -0.58 -24.91 17.82
C GLU A 75 -1.67 -23.84 17.71
N CYS A 76 -2.93 -24.26 17.56
CA CYS A 76 -4.09 -23.41 17.25
C CYS A 76 -5.10 -23.32 18.39
N ARG A 77 -4.86 -24.03 19.48
CA ARG A 77 -5.75 -24.12 20.63
C ARG A 77 -5.70 -22.84 21.47
N THR A 78 -6.55 -21.89 21.16
CA THR A 78 -6.79 -20.69 21.98
C THR A 78 -7.83 -20.92 23.07
N TYR A 79 -7.54 -20.50 24.30
CA TYR A 79 -8.46 -20.54 25.43
C TYR A 79 -8.97 -19.12 25.74
N ASP A 80 -10.28 -18.93 25.69
CA ASP A 80 -10.92 -17.69 26.14
C ASP A 80 -10.89 -17.66 27.69
N ASN A 81 -10.30 -16.62 28.28
CA ASN A 81 -10.21 -16.42 29.74
C ASN A 81 -11.11 -15.27 30.20
#